data_AF-A0A942EIJ2-F1
#
_entry.id   AF-A0A942EIJ2-F1
#
_cell.length_a   1.000
_cell.length_b   1.000
_cell.length_c   1.000
_cell.angle_alpha   90.00
_cell.angle_beta   90.00
_cell.angle_gamma   90.00
#
_symmetry.space_group_name_H-M   'P 1'
#
loop_
_entity.id
_entity.type
_entity.pdbx_description
1 polymer ?
#
loop_
_entity_poly.entity_id
_entity_poly.type
_entity_poly.pdbx_seq_one_letter_code
_entity_poly.pdbx_strand_id
1 'polypeptide(L)'
;MRKIISLAALIIALSMLTGCALTARTALMRQGVAFSAESFFAAIEAGQPEIVELLLRAGIDTAAENDAGHTPLLAAINKGHSGIVEMLLSAGVSPNQVSQEGWAPLHVAAYNVLPEMTKLLLDKGADVNLTHENGATALLLAVDSQDMVSLGYLLDKGADISAKLPNGATALHLAAQAGHAEIVARLLSAQAAADATMEGDFTPLMVAVQEGHEALVEALLKAGAQVNLANTQGATALLMAAQDNRLAIAALLLEYQADVKATVEGHTAIAMAQLGGHAAMVDLLRTFGAR
;
A
#
# COMPACT_ATOMS: atom_id res chain seq x y z
N MET A 1 40.19 16.02 32.15
CA MET A 1 39.93 16.11 33.62
C MET A 1 39.24 17.44 33.85
N ARG A 2 37.96 17.58 34.23
CA ARG A 2 37.12 16.78 35.14
C ARG A 2 35.80 16.38 34.48
N LYS A 3 35.42 15.13 34.72
CA LYS A 3 34.12 14.54 34.44
C LYS A 3 33.06 15.31 35.25
N ILE A 4 32.28 16.17 34.61
CA ILE A 4 30.95 16.52 35.14
C ILE A 4 30.01 15.54 34.46
N ILE A 5 29.96 14.33 35.01
CA ILE A 5 28.79 13.48 34.82
C ILE A 5 27.65 14.35 35.36
N SER A 6 26.72 14.78 34.49
CA SER A 6 25.55 15.55 34.90
C SER A 6 24.96 14.90 36.14
N LEU A 7 24.60 15.70 37.16
CA LEU A 7 24.00 15.20 38.39
C LEU A 7 22.79 14.28 38.07
N ALA A 8 22.11 14.53 36.95
CA ALA A 8 21.10 13.65 36.38
C ALA A 8 21.64 12.27 36.00
N ALA A 9 22.76 12.17 35.28
CA ALA A 9 23.39 10.91 34.90
C ALA A 9 23.91 10.10 36.10
N LEU A 10 24.37 10.75 37.18
CA LEU A 10 24.80 10.07 38.41
C LEU A 10 23.61 9.52 39.21
N ILE A 11 22.49 10.25 39.27
CA ILE A 11 21.26 9.82 39.94
C ILE A 11 20.54 8.72 39.12
N ILE A 12 20.58 8.80 37.79
CA ILE A 12 20.09 7.76 36.86
C ILE A 12 20.89 6.46 37.04
N ALA A 13 22.22 6.55 37.18
CA ALA A 13 23.05 5.37 37.48
C ALA A 13 22.73 4.76 38.86
N LEU A 14 22.40 5.57 39.87
CA LEU A 14 22.02 5.09 41.20
C LEU A 14 20.58 4.53 41.28
N SER A 15 19.64 5.01 40.48
CA SER A 15 18.26 4.48 40.46
C SER A 15 18.14 3.17 39.66
N MET A 16 19.02 2.95 38.68
CA MET A 16 19.14 1.64 38.01
C MET A 16 19.73 0.55 38.92
N LEU A 17 20.44 0.90 39.99
CA LEU A 17 20.97 -0.03 40.98
C LEU A 17 19.90 -0.53 41.99
N THR A 18 18.78 0.17 42.16
CA THR A 18 17.76 -0.15 43.18
C THR A 18 16.52 -0.86 42.64
N GLY A 19 16.41 -1.05 41.31
CA GLY A 19 15.38 -1.89 40.67
C GLY A 19 13.93 -1.38 40.80
N CYS A 20 13.69 -0.18 41.34
CA CYS A 20 12.34 0.30 41.62
C CYS A 20 11.95 1.47 40.69
N ALA A 21 11.25 1.15 39.60
CA ALA A 21 10.74 2.12 38.61
C ALA A 21 9.93 3.27 39.25
N LEU A 22 9.24 3.00 40.37
CA LEU A 22 8.46 3.99 41.12
C LEU A 22 9.34 5.05 41.79
N THR A 23 10.55 4.69 42.22
CA THR A 23 11.51 5.64 42.83
C THR A 23 12.21 6.52 41.80
N ALA A 24 12.45 6.01 40.59
CA ALA A 24 12.99 6.81 39.49
C ALA A 24 11.99 7.88 39.03
N ARG A 25 10.72 7.50 38.83
CA ARG A 25 9.63 8.41 38.46
C ARG A 25 9.42 9.52 39.49
N THR A 26 9.41 9.17 40.78
CA THR A 26 9.21 10.16 41.87
C THR A 26 10.44 11.05 42.11
N ALA A 27 11.66 10.55 41.92
CA ALA A 27 12.89 11.34 42.03
C ALA A 27 13.06 12.34 40.88
N LEU A 28 12.63 11.99 39.66
CA LEU A 28 12.73 12.85 38.48
C LEU A 28 11.62 13.91 38.43
N MET A 29 10.40 13.61 38.91
CA MET A 29 9.33 14.60 39.11
C MET A 29 9.75 15.76 40.03
N ARG A 30 10.63 15.50 41.01
CA ARG A 30 11.19 16.53 41.90
C ARG A 30 12.23 17.45 41.22
N GLN A 31 12.73 17.10 40.03
CA GLN A 31 13.69 17.90 39.27
C GLN A 31 13.05 18.74 38.16
N GLY A 32 11.71 18.76 38.05
CA GLY A 32 11.00 19.59 37.07
C GLY A 32 11.04 19.05 35.64
N VAL A 33 11.49 17.82 35.42
CA VAL A 33 11.35 17.13 34.12
C VAL A 33 9.88 16.69 34.01
N ALA A 34 9.09 17.41 33.23
CA ALA A 34 7.70 17.05 32.98
C ALA A 34 7.67 15.78 32.12
N PHE A 35 7.20 14.67 32.69
CA PHE A 35 6.84 13.46 31.94
C PHE A 35 5.51 13.70 31.23
N SER A 36 5.50 14.59 30.24
CA SER A 36 4.33 14.83 29.40
C SER A 36 4.44 14.06 28.09
N ALA A 37 3.29 13.81 27.45
CA ALA A 37 3.27 13.30 26.08
C ALA A 37 4.13 14.19 25.16
N GLU A 38 4.08 15.51 25.33
CA GLU A 38 4.88 16.47 24.56
C GLU A 38 6.39 16.19 24.67
N SER A 39 6.89 15.94 25.90
CA SER A 39 8.31 15.62 26.11
C SER A 39 8.71 14.28 25.45
N PHE A 40 7.79 13.33 25.40
CA PHE A 40 8.01 12.02 24.77
C PHE A 40 8.06 12.14 23.26
N PHE A 41 7.10 12.84 22.67
CA PHE A 41 7.09 13.14 21.25
C PHE A 41 8.31 13.98 20.85
N ALA A 42 8.70 14.99 21.62
CA ALA A 42 9.90 15.77 21.34
C ALA A 42 11.17 14.91 21.32
N ALA A 43 11.32 13.96 22.26
CA ALA A 43 12.45 13.04 22.29
C ALA A 43 12.45 12.07 21.10
N ILE A 44 11.28 11.56 20.72
CA ILE A 44 11.12 10.70 19.53
C ILE A 44 11.49 11.48 18.28
N GLU A 45 10.91 12.67 18.08
CA GLU A 45 11.10 13.47 16.87
C GLU A 45 12.55 13.97 16.73
N ALA A 46 13.20 14.28 17.84
CA ALA A 46 14.61 14.65 17.88
C ALA A 46 15.57 13.46 17.74
N GLY A 47 15.09 12.22 17.72
CA GLY A 47 15.94 11.03 17.56
C GLY A 47 16.82 10.74 18.78
N GLN A 48 16.29 10.92 20.00
CA GLN A 48 17.04 10.77 21.26
C GLN A 48 16.70 9.46 21.99
N PRO A 49 17.27 8.30 21.59
CA PRO A 49 16.87 6.99 22.09
C PRO A 49 17.06 6.84 23.60
N GLU A 50 18.07 7.46 24.20
CA GLU A 50 18.30 7.38 25.65
C GLU A 50 17.19 8.05 26.45
N ILE A 51 16.63 9.15 25.93
CA ILE A 51 15.51 9.85 26.58
C ILE A 51 14.22 9.06 26.38
N VAL A 52 13.99 8.53 25.17
CA VAL A 52 12.84 7.65 24.89
C VAL A 52 12.85 6.44 25.82
N GLU A 53 13.99 5.77 25.97
CA GLU A 53 14.14 4.61 26.85
C GLU A 53 13.83 4.95 28.31
N LEU A 54 14.34 6.08 28.79
CA LEU A 54 14.09 6.56 30.15
C LEU A 54 12.59 6.82 30.37
N LEU A 55 11.92 7.47 29.42
CA LEU A 55 10.48 7.78 29.50
C LEU A 55 9.63 6.50 29.45
N LEU A 56 9.98 5.52 28.61
CA LEU A 56 9.35 4.20 28.59
C LEU A 56 9.49 3.46 29.93
N ARG A 57 10.70 3.43 30.50
CA ARG A 57 10.95 2.81 31.83
C ARG A 57 10.20 3.51 32.97
N ALA A 58 9.89 4.79 32.81
CA ALA A 58 9.06 5.53 33.76
C ALA A 58 7.55 5.23 33.65
N GLY A 59 7.15 4.39 32.67
CA GLY A 59 5.76 4.04 32.42
C GLY A 59 4.97 5.20 31.85
N ILE A 60 5.55 5.95 30.91
CA ILE A 60 4.81 6.95 30.14
C ILE A 60 3.69 6.28 29.34
N ASP A 61 2.59 7.00 29.16
CA ASP A 61 1.51 6.54 28.30
C ASP A 61 1.97 6.57 26.84
N THR A 62 2.04 5.40 26.22
CA THR A 62 2.43 5.23 24.82
C THR A 62 1.24 5.21 23.87
N ALA A 63 0.01 5.33 24.39
CA ALA A 63 -1.20 5.39 23.57
C ALA A 63 -1.58 6.84 23.18
N ALA A 64 -0.95 7.84 23.81
CA ALA A 64 -1.20 9.25 23.50
C ALA A 64 -0.83 9.61 22.05
N GLU A 65 -1.48 10.65 21.53
CA GLU A 65 -1.19 11.21 20.21
C GLU A 65 -0.62 12.63 20.36
N ASN A 66 0.18 13.07 19.39
CA ASN A 66 0.64 14.46 19.32
C ASN A 66 -0.41 15.36 18.62
N ASP A 67 -0.13 16.66 18.52
CA ASP A 67 -1.02 17.63 17.88
C ASP A 67 -1.29 17.36 16.39
N ALA A 68 -0.46 16.53 15.75
CA ALA A 68 -0.66 16.06 14.38
C ALA A 68 -1.45 14.74 14.31
N GLY A 69 -1.98 14.25 15.43
CA GLY A 69 -2.72 12.99 15.50
C GLY A 69 -1.86 11.73 15.38
N HIS A 70 -0.53 11.84 15.43
CA HIS A 70 0.36 10.68 15.32
C HIS A 70 0.55 9.99 16.67
N THR A 71 0.50 8.66 16.66
CA THR A 71 0.98 7.83 17.77
C THR A 71 2.51 7.91 17.89
N PRO A 72 3.11 7.54 19.03
CA PRO A 72 4.57 7.61 19.21
C PRO A 72 5.32 6.75 18.17
N LEU A 73 4.76 5.61 17.81
CA LEU A 73 5.32 4.71 16.80
C LEU A 73 5.27 5.33 15.41
N LEU A 74 4.16 5.97 15.03
CA LEU A 74 4.04 6.68 13.75
C LEU A 74 4.98 7.88 13.67
N ALA A 75 5.13 8.65 14.75
CA ALA A 75 6.10 9.75 14.81
C ALA A 75 7.53 9.24 14.58
N ALA A 76 7.92 8.12 15.18
CA ALA A 76 9.23 7.52 14.97
C ALA A 76 9.45 7.03 13.52
N ILE A 77 8.43 6.39 12.93
CA ILE A 77 8.46 5.92 11.52
C ILE A 77 8.61 7.10 10.56
N ASN A 78 7.77 8.13 10.71
CA ASN A 78 7.78 9.32 9.83
C ASN A 78 9.09 10.12 9.92
N LYS A 79 9.82 10.00 11.03
CA LYS A 79 11.14 10.63 11.20
C LYS A 79 12.30 9.72 10.78
N GLY A 80 12.04 8.47 10.40
CA GLY A 80 13.04 7.50 9.97
C GLY A 80 13.92 6.95 11.09
N HIS A 81 13.47 7.05 12.35
CA HIS A 81 14.26 6.63 13.51
C HIS A 81 14.06 5.14 13.83
N SER A 82 14.58 4.25 12.98
CA SER A 82 14.36 2.80 13.10
C SER A 82 14.75 2.23 14.47
N GLY A 83 15.84 2.71 15.09
CA GLY A 83 16.24 2.28 16.43
C GLY A 83 15.22 2.65 17.52
N ILE A 84 14.53 3.80 17.37
CA ILE A 84 13.44 4.19 18.27
C ILE A 84 12.19 3.34 17.99
N VAL A 85 11.91 3.02 16.72
CA VAL A 85 10.81 2.11 16.37
C VAL A 85 11.00 0.74 17.01
N GLU A 86 12.18 0.14 16.91
CA GLU A 86 12.50 -1.14 17.55
C GLU A 86 12.36 -1.07 19.07
N MET A 87 12.79 0.04 19.68
CA MET A 87 12.67 0.27 21.12
C MET A 87 11.20 0.33 21.56
N LEU A 88 10.36 1.08 20.86
CA LEU A 88 8.93 1.19 21.14
C LEU A 88 8.23 -0.17 21.02
N LEU A 89 8.47 -0.90 19.93
CA LEU A 89 7.90 -2.23 19.71
C LEU A 89 8.36 -3.24 20.77
N SER A 90 9.63 -3.17 21.18
CA SER A 90 10.17 -4.04 22.24
C SER A 90 9.67 -3.68 23.64
N ALA A 91 9.24 -2.44 23.85
CA ALA A 91 8.56 -2.00 25.07
C ALA A 91 7.07 -2.40 25.10
N GLY A 92 6.56 -3.08 24.07
CA GLY A 92 5.17 -3.55 24.00
C GLY A 92 4.19 -2.54 23.41
N VAL A 93 4.67 -1.47 22.77
CA VAL A 93 3.81 -0.59 21.97
C VAL A 93 3.22 -1.41 20.82
N SER A 94 1.90 -1.36 20.67
CA SER A 94 1.19 -2.13 19.65
C SER A 94 1.62 -1.67 18.24
N PRO A 95 2.01 -2.60 17.33
CA PRO A 95 2.27 -2.27 15.93
C PRO A 95 0.99 -1.93 15.15
N ASN A 96 -0.18 -2.08 15.76
CA ASN A 96 -1.51 -1.92 15.14
C ASN A 96 -2.24 -0.66 15.62
N GLN A 97 -1.61 0.17 16.45
CA GLN A 97 -2.25 1.39 16.91
C GLN A 97 -2.35 2.40 15.76
N VAL A 98 -3.58 2.77 15.41
CA VAL A 98 -3.87 3.73 14.35
C VAL A 98 -3.82 5.17 14.86
N SER A 99 -3.51 6.12 13.96
CA SER A 99 -3.69 7.56 14.22
C SER A 99 -5.18 7.94 14.26
N GLN A 100 -5.44 9.20 14.62
CA GLN A 100 -6.75 9.85 14.48
C GLN A 100 -7.35 9.77 13.07
N GLU A 101 -6.50 9.74 12.04
CA GLU A 101 -6.90 9.60 10.63
C GLU A 101 -6.99 8.13 10.18
N GLY A 102 -6.81 7.16 11.10
CA GLY A 102 -6.89 5.73 10.80
C GLY A 102 -5.63 5.12 10.17
N TRP A 103 -4.50 5.85 10.14
CA TRP A 103 -3.25 5.31 9.63
C TRP A 103 -2.60 4.36 10.63
N ALA A 104 -2.42 3.10 10.23
CA ALA A 104 -1.62 2.13 10.96
C ALA A 104 -0.14 2.26 10.58
N PRO A 105 0.80 1.84 11.46
CA PRO A 105 2.22 1.78 11.14
C PRO A 105 2.54 1.06 9.83
N LEU A 106 1.85 -0.05 9.54
CA LEU A 106 2.05 -0.82 8.32
C LEU A 106 1.55 -0.08 7.07
N HIS A 107 0.47 0.72 7.18
CA HIS A 107 0.01 1.59 6.09
C HIS A 107 1.04 2.65 5.75
N VAL A 108 1.58 3.33 6.76
CA VAL A 108 2.60 4.37 6.57
C VAL A 108 3.89 3.79 5.99
N ALA A 109 4.32 2.60 6.45
CA ALA A 109 5.50 1.93 5.90
C ALA A 109 5.32 1.56 4.42
N ALA A 110 4.15 1.02 4.04
CA ALA A 110 3.85 0.67 2.66
C ALA A 110 3.74 1.90 1.75
N TYR A 111 3.01 2.94 2.17
CA TYR A 111 2.81 4.17 1.39
C TYR A 111 4.12 4.97 1.19
N ASN A 112 4.99 5.00 2.20
CA ASN A 112 6.28 5.69 2.11
C ASN A 112 7.42 4.83 1.53
N VAL A 113 7.11 3.62 1.02
CA VAL A 113 8.10 2.71 0.40
C VAL A 113 9.26 2.38 1.36
N LEU A 114 8.92 1.89 2.56
CA LEU A 114 9.87 1.57 3.63
C LEU A 114 9.98 0.05 3.86
N PRO A 115 10.57 -0.73 2.94
CA PRO A 115 10.52 -2.20 3.00
C PRO A 115 11.11 -2.83 4.25
N GLU A 116 12.21 -2.27 4.78
CA GLU A 116 12.80 -2.75 6.04
C GLU A 116 11.88 -2.46 7.24
N MET A 117 11.15 -1.34 7.21
CA MET A 117 10.16 -1.01 8.23
C MET A 117 8.93 -1.92 8.10
N THR A 118 8.44 -2.13 6.88
CA THR A 118 7.37 -3.10 6.59
C THR A 118 7.72 -4.47 7.16
N LYS A 119 8.92 -4.96 6.87
CA LYS A 119 9.40 -6.24 7.39
C LYS A 119 9.45 -6.26 8.92
N LEU A 120 10.05 -5.23 9.54
CA LEU A 120 10.14 -5.13 11.00
C LEU A 120 8.76 -5.15 11.66
N LEU A 121 7.80 -4.38 11.14
CA LEU A 121 6.44 -4.32 11.67
C LEU A 121 5.74 -5.68 11.56
N LEU A 122 5.84 -6.35 10.41
CA LEU A 122 5.28 -7.69 10.20
C LEU A 122 5.93 -8.74 11.12
N ASP A 123 7.24 -8.65 11.37
CA ASP A 123 7.94 -9.53 12.30
C ASP A 123 7.59 -9.25 13.77
N LYS A 124 7.10 -8.04 14.08
CA LYS A 124 6.61 -7.63 15.40
C LYS A 124 5.09 -7.82 15.57
N GLY A 125 4.42 -8.47 14.63
CA GLY A 125 3.01 -8.84 14.74
C GLY A 125 2.03 -7.75 14.29
N ALA A 126 2.45 -6.88 13.37
CA ALA A 126 1.50 -6.02 12.66
C ALA A 126 0.45 -6.87 11.94
N ASP A 127 -0.81 -6.48 12.05
CA ASP A 127 -1.91 -7.09 11.31
C ASP A 127 -1.77 -6.68 9.83
N VAL A 128 -1.44 -7.67 9.01
CA VAL A 128 -1.19 -7.50 7.57
C VAL A 128 -2.45 -7.06 6.80
N ASN A 129 -3.63 -7.31 7.34
CA ASN A 129 -4.93 -7.07 6.69
C ASN A 129 -5.72 -5.94 7.35
N LEU A 130 -5.10 -5.17 8.26
CA LEU A 130 -5.72 -3.98 8.81
C LEU A 130 -6.10 -3.02 7.67
N THR A 131 -7.27 -2.40 7.78
CA THR A 131 -7.81 -1.48 6.77
C THR A 131 -7.76 -0.05 7.29
N HIS A 132 -7.28 0.87 6.45
CA HIS A 132 -7.47 2.31 6.63
C HIS A 132 -8.94 2.70 6.42
N GLU A 133 -9.36 3.90 6.84
CA GLU A 133 -10.75 4.36 6.77
C GLU A 133 -11.33 4.37 5.34
N ASN A 134 -10.48 4.58 4.34
CA ASN A 134 -10.85 4.51 2.93
C ASN A 134 -10.87 3.07 2.36
N GLY A 135 -10.72 2.05 3.19
CA GLY A 135 -10.66 0.64 2.79
C GLY A 135 -9.31 0.15 2.29
N ALA A 136 -8.28 1.01 2.21
CA ALA A 136 -6.96 0.59 1.77
C ALA A 136 -6.27 -0.31 2.81
N THR A 137 -5.67 -1.41 2.35
CA THR A 137 -4.74 -2.24 3.14
C THR A 137 -3.30 -1.88 2.79
N ALA A 138 -2.34 -2.34 3.58
CA ALA A 138 -0.92 -2.17 3.26
C ALA A 138 -0.55 -2.80 1.89
N LEU A 139 -1.21 -3.89 1.49
CA LEU A 139 -1.01 -4.51 0.17
C LEU A 139 -1.41 -3.56 -0.96
N LEU A 140 -2.58 -2.93 -0.86
CA LEU A 140 -3.08 -1.99 -1.87
C LEU A 140 -2.17 -0.76 -1.96
N LEU A 141 -1.73 -0.23 -0.81
CA LEU A 141 -0.79 0.90 -0.76
C LEU A 141 0.58 0.56 -1.36
N ALA A 142 1.13 -0.63 -1.06
CA ALA A 142 2.40 -1.05 -1.65
C ALA A 142 2.32 -1.20 -3.17
N VAL A 143 1.19 -1.64 -3.71
CA VAL A 143 0.96 -1.71 -5.16
C VAL A 143 0.87 -0.32 -5.77
N ASP A 144 0.10 0.59 -5.18
CA ASP A 144 -0.06 1.97 -5.65
C ASP A 144 1.28 2.74 -5.61
N SER A 145 2.09 2.49 -4.58
CA SER A 145 3.43 3.07 -4.41
C SER A 145 4.56 2.29 -5.13
N GLN A 146 4.23 1.23 -5.88
CA GLN A 146 5.17 0.42 -6.67
C GLN A 146 6.25 -0.30 -5.85
N ASP A 147 6.01 -0.56 -4.56
CA ASP A 147 6.96 -1.21 -3.67
C ASP A 147 6.90 -2.74 -3.82
N MET A 148 7.65 -3.27 -4.79
CA MET A 148 7.78 -4.71 -5.02
C MET A 148 8.33 -5.48 -3.81
N VAL A 149 9.16 -4.86 -2.97
CA VAL A 149 9.80 -5.52 -1.83
C VAL A 149 8.79 -5.65 -0.69
N SER A 150 8.10 -4.56 -0.33
CA SER A 150 7.02 -4.61 0.66
C SER A 150 5.87 -5.50 0.17
N LEU A 151 5.50 -5.44 -1.10
CA LEU A 151 4.52 -6.36 -1.71
C LEU A 151 4.90 -7.82 -1.44
N GLY A 152 6.17 -8.18 -1.63
CA GLY A 152 6.67 -9.51 -1.33
C GLY A 152 6.49 -9.89 0.14
N TYR A 153 6.94 -9.05 1.06
CA TYR A 153 6.80 -9.29 2.50
C TYR A 153 5.34 -9.41 2.95
N LEU A 154 4.45 -8.57 2.40
CA LEU A 154 3.03 -8.57 2.71
C LEU A 154 2.36 -9.88 2.26
N LEU A 155 2.61 -10.30 1.01
CA LEU A 155 2.09 -11.57 0.49
C LEU A 155 2.63 -12.77 1.29
N ASP A 156 3.92 -12.79 1.61
CA ASP A 156 4.55 -13.86 2.40
C ASP A 156 3.97 -13.97 3.82
N LYS A 157 3.43 -12.86 4.35
CA LYS A 157 2.77 -12.79 5.67
C LYS A 157 1.26 -12.96 5.61
N GLY A 158 0.71 -13.34 4.45
CA GLY A 158 -0.71 -13.66 4.31
C GLY A 158 -1.62 -12.46 4.10
N ALA A 159 -1.13 -11.40 3.45
CA ALA A 159 -1.97 -10.33 2.96
C ALA A 159 -3.11 -10.88 2.08
N ASP A 160 -4.33 -10.41 2.30
CA ASP A 160 -5.49 -10.76 1.50
C ASP A 160 -5.37 -10.12 0.11
N ILE A 161 -4.99 -10.95 -0.87
CA ILE A 161 -4.85 -10.55 -2.26
C ILE A 161 -6.18 -10.14 -2.92
N SER A 162 -7.31 -10.53 -2.31
CA SER A 162 -8.65 -10.21 -2.78
C SER A 162 -9.22 -8.92 -2.18
N ALA A 163 -8.46 -8.24 -1.30
CA ALA A 163 -8.85 -6.96 -0.71
C ALA A 163 -9.27 -5.94 -1.77
N LYS A 164 -10.32 -5.18 -1.46
CA LYS A 164 -10.95 -4.22 -2.37
C LYS A 164 -11.03 -2.84 -1.75
N LEU A 165 -10.76 -1.83 -2.57
CA LEU A 165 -11.15 -0.45 -2.31
C LEU A 165 -12.69 -0.29 -2.37
N PRO A 166 -13.25 0.85 -1.91
CA PRO A 166 -14.70 1.08 -1.91
C PRO A 166 -15.37 1.00 -3.29
N ASN A 167 -14.64 1.35 -4.35
CA ASN A 167 -15.08 1.18 -5.74
C ASN A 167 -14.90 -0.25 -6.26
N GLY A 168 -14.54 -1.22 -5.42
CA GLY A 168 -14.29 -2.61 -5.79
C GLY A 168 -12.92 -2.89 -6.40
N ALA A 169 -12.05 -1.88 -6.58
CA ALA A 169 -10.72 -2.08 -7.16
C ALA A 169 -9.84 -2.96 -6.27
N THR A 170 -9.26 -3.99 -6.88
CA THR A 170 -8.26 -4.89 -6.25
C THR A 170 -6.84 -4.40 -6.53
N ALA A 171 -5.85 -5.02 -5.89
CA ALA A 171 -4.43 -4.82 -6.21
C ALA A 171 -4.14 -4.94 -7.72
N LEU A 172 -4.79 -5.89 -8.41
CA LEU A 172 -4.57 -6.11 -9.84
C LEU A 172 -5.11 -4.95 -10.70
N HIS A 173 -6.20 -4.28 -10.28
CA HIS A 173 -6.70 -3.08 -10.95
C HIS A 173 -5.74 -1.90 -10.78
N LEU A 174 -5.23 -1.68 -9.57
CA LEU A 174 -4.28 -0.60 -9.27
C LEU A 174 -2.99 -0.78 -10.08
N ALA A 175 -2.43 -1.99 -10.06
CA ALA A 175 -1.25 -2.34 -10.86
C ALA A 175 -1.52 -2.20 -12.36
N ALA A 176 -2.75 -2.51 -12.80
CA ALA A 176 -3.13 -2.38 -14.19
C ALA A 176 -3.25 -0.93 -14.65
N GLN A 177 -3.83 -0.07 -13.82
CA GLN A 177 -3.93 1.37 -14.06
C GLN A 177 -2.55 2.01 -14.17
N ALA A 178 -1.65 1.64 -13.27
CA ALA A 178 -0.31 2.22 -13.22
C ALA A 178 0.69 1.60 -14.24
N GLY A 179 0.31 0.50 -14.91
CA GLY A 179 1.12 -0.14 -15.96
C GLY A 179 2.29 -0.99 -15.45
N HIS A 180 2.21 -1.49 -14.21
CA HIS A 180 3.31 -2.22 -13.58
C HIS A 180 3.25 -3.72 -13.85
N ALA A 181 3.78 -4.12 -15.02
CA ALA A 181 3.78 -5.51 -15.47
C ALA A 181 4.43 -6.49 -14.47
N GLU A 182 5.48 -6.09 -13.76
CA GLU A 182 6.13 -6.95 -12.75
C GLU A 182 5.25 -7.20 -11.52
N ILE A 183 4.57 -6.15 -11.02
CA ILE A 183 3.59 -6.28 -9.94
C ILE A 183 2.44 -7.17 -10.38
N VAL A 184 1.93 -6.99 -11.60
CA VAL A 184 0.87 -7.86 -12.15
C VAL A 184 1.31 -9.31 -12.22
N ALA A 185 2.52 -9.60 -12.73
CA ALA A 185 3.05 -10.96 -12.76
C ALA A 185 3.16 -11.56 -11.35
N ARG A 186 3.59 -10.78 -10.36
CA ARG A 186 3.68 -11.22 -8.96
C ARG A 186 2.30 -11.50 -8.36
N LEU A 187 1.33 -10.61 -8.56
CA LEU A 187 -0.04 -10.77 -8.07
C LEU A 187 -0.72 -12.01 -8.67
N LEU A 188 -0.59 -12.22 -9.99
CA LEU A 188 -1.12 -13.40 -10.66
C LEU A 188 -0.45 -14.69 -10.19
N SER A 189 0.86 -14.67 -9.97
CA SER A 189 1.59 -15.80 -9.38
C SER A 189 1.14 -16.13 -7.96
N ALA A 190 0.67 -15.11 -7.23
CA ALA A 190 0.03 -15.25 -5.91
C ALA A 190 -1.49 -15.52 -6.00
N GLN A 191 -1.99 -15.94 -7.17
CA GLN A 191 -3.38 -16.33 -7.42
C GLN A 191 -4.41 -15.19 -7.28
N ALA A 192 -4.02 -13.94 -7.56
CA ALA A 192 -4.98 -12.87 -7.75
C ALA A 192 -5.98 -13.23 -8.85
N ALA A 193 -7.27 -12.94 -8.62
CA ALA A 193 -8.30 -13.17 -9.62
C ALA A 193 -8.10 -12.22 -10.82
N ALA A 194 -7.68 -12.78 -11.96
CA ALA A 194 -7.39 -12.03 -13.19
C ALA A 194 -8.60 -11.24 -13.71
N ASP A 195 -9.80 -11.79 -13.48
CA ASP A 195 -11.09 -11.24 -13.94
C ASP A 195 -11.91 -10.62 -12.81
N ALA A 196 -11.27 -10.26 -11.68
CA ALA A 196 -11.97 -9.50 -10.64
C ALA A 196 -12.59 -8.23 -11.24
N THR A 197 -13.76 -7.83 -10.77
CA THR A 197 -14.39 -6.60 -11.22
C THR A 197 -14.39 -5.51 -10.14
N MET A 198 -14.20 -4.28 -10.60
CA MET A 198 -14.48 -3.04 -9.87
C MET A 198 -15.81 -2.42 -10.35
N GLU A 199 -16.14 -1.24 -9.83
CA GLU A 199 -17.36 -0.49 -10.17
C GLU A 199 -17.56 -0.40 -11.69
N GLY A 200 -18.80 -0.66 -12.13
CA GLY A 200 -19.13 -0.74 -13.55
C GLY A 200 -18.70 -2.04 -14.23
N ASP A 201 -18.33 -3.08 -13.48
CA ASP A 201 -17.82 -4.37 -14.01
C ASP A 201 -16.55 -4.24 -14.85
N PHE A 202 -15.73 -3.23 -14.59
CA PHE A 202 -14.42 -3.11 -15.20
C PHE A 202 -13.48 -4.19 -14.65
N THR A 203 -12.78 -4.87 -15.55
CA THR A 203 -11.72 -5.84 -15.23
C THR A 203 -10.34 -5.20 -15.32
N PRO A 204 -9.28 -5.79 -14.74
CA PRO A 204 -7.90 -5.32 -14.92
C PRO A 204 -7.47 -5.24 -16.39
N LEU A 205 -7.97 -6.16 -17.24
CA LEU A 205 -7.72 -6.12 -18.68
C LEU A 205 -8.32 -4.86 -19.32
N MET A 206 -9.56 -4.51 -18.99
CA MET A 206 -10.20 -3.28 -19.49
C MET A 206 -9.47 -2.02 -19.02
N VAL A 207 -9.04 -1.98 -17.75
CA VAL A 207 -8.25 -0.87 -17.21
C VAL A 207 -6.92 -0.73 -17.99
N ALA A 208 -6.19 -1.84 -18.20
CA ALA A 208 -4.94 -1.81 -18.98
C ALA A 208 -5.15 -1.33 -20.43
N VAL A 209 -6.26 -1.70 -21.06
CA VAL A 209 -6.63 -1.25 -22.41
C VAL A 209 -6.91 0.25 -22.44
N GLN A 210 -7.69 0.75 -21.48
CA GLN A 210 -8.03 2.18 -21.36
C GLN A 210 -6.77 3.04 -21.24
N GLU A 211 -5.86 2.65 -20.35
CA GLU A 211 -4.59 3.36 -20.13
C GLU A 211 -3.59 3.16 -21.28
N GLY A 212 -3.77 2.10 -22.09
CA GLY A 212 -2.94 1.84 -23.26
C GLY A 212 -1.66 1.05 -22.97
N HIS A 213 -1.64 0.28 -21.89
CA HIS A 213 -0.47 -0.50 -21.46
C HIS A 213 -0.39 -1.83 -22.23
N GLU A 214 0.10 -1.77 -23.47
CA GLU A 214 0.16 -2.93 -24.39
C GLU A 214 0.85 -4.16 -23.79
N ALA A 215 2.05 -3.99 -23.20
CA ALA A 215 2.80 -5.10 -22.59
C ALA A 215 2.03 -5.76 -21.43
N LEU A 216 1.23 -4.95 -20.72
CA LEU A 216 0.41 -5.44 -19.62
C LEU A 216 -0.84 -6.18 -20.12
N VAL A 217 -1.49 -5.67 -21.17
CA VAL A 217 -2.58 -6.38 -21.84
C VAL A 217 -2.13 -7.78 -22.24
N GLU A 218 -0.96 -7.90 -22.88
CA GLU A 218 -0.41 -9.20 -23.25
C GLU A 218 -0.15 -10.09 -22.03
N ALA A 219 0.40 -9.54 -20.94
CA ALA A 219 0.66 -10.30 -19.71
C ALA A 219 -0.63 -10.83 -19.06
N LEU A 220 -1.69 -10.01 -19.00
CA LEU A 220 -3.00 -10.42 -18.47
C LEU A 220 -3.64 -11.50 -19.34
N LEU A 221 -3.58 -11.37 -20.67
CA LEU A 221 -4.09 -12.38 -21.60
C LEU A 221 -3.33 -13.71 -21.50
N LYS A 222 -1.99 -13.67 -21.41
CA LYS A 222 -1.16 -14.87 -21.17
C LYS A 222 -1.49 -15.56 -19.84
N ALA A 223 -1.89 -14.79 -18.84
CA ALA A 223 -2.32 -15.31 -17.55
C ALA A 223 -3.77 -15.81 -17.51
N GLY A 224 -4.47 -15.78 -18.65
CA GLY A 224 -5.81 -16.33 -18.80
C GLY A 224 -6.95 -15.36 -18.49
N ALA A 225 -6.70 -14.05 -18.47
CA ALA A 225 -7.77 -13.06 -18.38
C ALA A 225 -8.78 -13.24 -19.53
N GLN A 226 -10.07 -13.20 -19.21
CA GLN A 226 -11.13 -13.42 -20.17
C GLN A 226 -11.31 -12.19 -21.08
N VAL A 227 -10.90 -12.34 -22.35
CA VAL A 227 -10.88 -11.26 -23.34
C VAL A 227 -12.26 -10.67 -23.69
N ASN A 228 -13.33 -11.46 -23.51
CA ASN A 228 -14.69 -11.15 -23.95
C ASN A 228 -15.65 -10.75 -22.83
N LEU A 229 -15.14 -10.50 -21.62
CA LEU A 229 -15.97 -9.91 -20.56
C LEU A 229 -16.42 -8.51 -21.01
N ALA A 230 -17.65 -8.16 -20.62
CA ALA A 230 -18.26 -6.88 -20.90
C ALA A 230 -18.57 -6.17 -19.58
N ASN A 231 -18.30 -4.87 -19.53
CA ASN A 231 -18.64 -4.03 -18.39
C ASN A 231 -20.17 -3.78 -18.34
N THR A 232 -20.67 -3.01 -17.38
CA THR A 232 -22.13 -2.76 -17.22
C THR A 232 -22.76 -2.02 -18.41
N GLN A 233 -21.96 -1.35 -19.24
CA GLN A 233 -22.42 -0.69 -20.46
C GLN A 233 -22.44 -1.66 -21.66
N GLY A 234 -21.89 -2.86 -21.51
CA GLY A 234 -21.70 -3.81 -22.62
C GLY A 234 -20.38 -3.62 -23.38
N ALA A 235 -19.49 -2.74 -22.92
CA ALA A 235 -18.19 -2.52 -23.56
C ALA A 235 -17.22 -3.66 -23.18
N THR A 236 -16.66 -4.31 -24.20
CA THR A 236 -15.55 -5.27 -24.08
C THR A 236 -14.22 -4.56 -24.26
N ALA A 237 -13.12 -5.21 -23.89
CA ALA A 237 -11.76 -4.71 -24.13
C ALA A 237 -11.52 -4.32 -25.61
N LEU A 238 -12.05 -5.09 -26.57
CA LEU A 238 -11.88 -4.78 -28.00
C LEU A 238 -12.66 -3.52 -28.42
N LEU A 239 -13.87 -3.33 -27.88
CA LEU A 239 -14.68 -2.13 -28.15
C LEU A 239 -13.96 -0.88 -27.64
N MET A 240 -13.41 -0.93 -26.42
CA MET A 240 -12.61 0.17 -25.84
C MET A 240 -11.36 0.45 -26.68
N ALA A 241 -10.61 -0.59 -27.07
CA ALA A 241 -9.42 -0.42 -27.90
C ALA A 241 -9.74 0.20 -29.28
N ALA A 242 -10.89 -0.16 -29.88
CA ALA A 242 -11.32 0.40 -31.15
C ALA A 242 -11.77 1.87 -31.04
N GLN A 243 -12.50 2.21 -29.97
CA GLN A 243 -12.94 3.57 -29.66
C GLN A 243 -11.75 4.53 -29.45
N ASP A 244 -10.72 4.08 -28.72
CA ASP A 244 -9.54 4.89 -28.38
C ASP A 244 -8.40 4.75 -29.42
N ASN A 245 -8.66 4.07 -30.54
CA ASN A 245 -7.68 3.80 -31.61
C ASN A 245 -6.37 3.14 -31.15
N ARG A 246 -6.46 2.21 -30.19
CA ARG A 246 -5.32 1.45 -29.66
C ARG A 246 -5.00 0.27 -30.58
N LEU A 247 -4.45 0.54 -31.77
CA LEU A 247 -4.28 -0.44 -32.85
C LEU A 247 -3.52 -1.71 -32.43
N ALA A 248 -2.39 -1.57 -31.74
CA ALA A 248 -1.57 -2.71 -31.31
C ALA A 248 -2.29 -3.57 -30.26
N ILE A 249 -2.97 -2.92 -29.30
CA ILE A 249 -3.79 -3.59 -28.30
C ILE A 249 -4.97 -4.33 -28.95
N ALA A 250 -5.66 -3.71 -29.91
CA ALA A 250 -6.74 -4.37 -30.64
C ALA A 250 -6.22 -5.61 -31.39
N ALA A 251 -5.04 -5.53 -32.02
CA ALA A 251 -4.43 -6.68 -32.69
C ALA A 251 -4.16 -7.83 -31.69
N LEU A 252 -3.58 -7.52 -30.53
CA LEU A 252 -3.36 -8.51 -29.46
C LEU A 252 -4.67 -9.14 -28.98
N LEU A 253 -5.69 -8.33 -28.68
CA LEU A 253 -7.00 -8.84 -28.24
C LEU A 253 -7.60 -9.81 -29.27
N LEU A 254 -7.48 -9.48 -30.56
CA LEU A 254 -7.95 -10.33 -31.66
C LEU A 254 -7.17 -11.64 -31.80
N GLU A 255 -5.85 -11.62 -31.57
CA GLU A 255 -5.04 -12.84 -31.50
C GLU A 255 -5.50 -13.78 -30.37
N TYR A 256 -6.00 -13.21 -29.28
CA TYR A 256 -6.61 -13.94 -28.16
C TYR A 256 -8.12 -14.20 -28.32
N GLN A 257 -8.64 -14.15 -29.56
CA GLN A 257 -10.03 -14.48 -29.89
C GLN A 257 -11.07 -13.50 -29.30
N ALA A 258 -10.74 -12.21 -29.24
CA ALA A 258 -11.75 -11.18 -28.98
C ALA A 258 -12.87 -11.23 -30.02
N ASP A 259 -14.13 -11.17 -29.57
CA ASP A 259 -15.31 -11.19 -30.42
C ASP A 259 -15.48 -9.86 -31.15
N VAL A 260 -15.15 -9.85 -32.44
CA VAL A 260 -15.34 -8.71 -33.36
C VAL A 260 -16.79 -8.28 -33.53
N LYS A 261 -17.75 -9.15 -33.19
CA LYS A 261 -19.19 -8.89 -33.32
C LYS A 261 -19.82 -8.36 -32.03
N ALA A 262 -19.06 -8.29 -30.93
CA ALA A 262 -19.54 -7.64 -29.71
C ALA A 262 -19.97 -6.20 -30.01
N THR A 263 -21.00 -5.74 -29.28
CA THR A 263 -21.56 -4.40 -29.47
C THR A 263 -21.84 -3.71 -28.16
N VAL A 264 -21.59 -2.41 -28.11
CA VAL A 264 -22.09 -1.50 -27.07
C VAL A 264 -22.99 -0.46 -27.72
N GLU A 265 -24.20 -0.28 -27.19
CA GLU A 265 -25.23 0.59 -27.76
C GLU A 265 -25.50 0.31 -29.27
N GLY A 266 -25.38 -0.96 -29.68
CA GLY A 266 -25.56 -1.38 -31.08
C GLY A 266 -24.38 -1.10 -32.01
N HIS A 267 -23.29 -0.50 -31.52
CA HIS A 267 -22.07 -0.25 -32.29
C HIS A 267 -21.04 -1.36 -32.07
N THR A 268 -20.58 -1.96 -33.17
CA THR A 268 -19.43 -2.87 -33.18
C THR A 268 -18.12 -2.09 -33.12
N ALA A 269 -17.01 -2.79 -32.83
CA ALA A 269 -15.67 -2.20 -32.87
C ALA A 269 -15.36 -1.56 -34.24
N ILE A 270 -15.81 -2.17 -35.34
CA ILE A 270 -15.61 -1.61 -36.69
C ILE A 270 -16.43 -0.35 -36.92
N ALA A 271 -17.65 -0.26 -36.37
CA ALA A 271 -18.47 0.94 -36.46
C ALA A 271 -17.83 2.11 -35.69
N MET A 272 -17.29 1.84 -34.49
CA MET A 272 -16.55 2.82 -33.70
C MET A 272 -15.32 3.34 -34.45
N ALA A 273 -14.51 2.43 -35.01
CA ALA A 273 -13.34 2.78 -35.79
C ALA A 273 -13.69 3.62 -37.03
N GLN A 274 -14.83 3.35 -37.68
CA GLN A 274 -15.32 4.15 -38.82
C GLN A 274 -15.76 5.56 -38.38
N LEU A 275 -16.52 5.67 -37.30
CA LEU A 275 -16.95 6.96 -36.75
C LEU A 275 -15.77 7.83 -36.33
N GLY A 276 -14.71 7.23 -35.78
CA GLY A 276 -13.46 7.89 -35.41
C GLY A 276 -12.49 8.15 -36.58
N GLY A 277 -12.76 7.65 -37.79
CA GLY A 277 -11.86 7.79 -38.95
C GLY A 277 -10.56 6.96 -38.85
N HIS A 278 -10.55 5.89 -38.05
CA HIS A 278 -9.40 5.05 -37.78
C HIS A 278 -9.19 3.99 -38.86
N ALA A 279 -8.73 4.41 -40.05
CA ALA A 279 -8.62 3.55 -41.23
C ALA A 279 -7.85 2.24 -40.97
N ALA A 280 -6.70 2.31 -40.29
CA ALA A 280 -5.90 1.12 -39.95
C ALA A 280 -6.63 0.15 -39.01
N MET A 281 -7.41 0.67 -38.06
CA MET A 281 -8.23 -0.14 -37.15
C MET A 281 -9.36 -0.84 -37.92
N VAL A 282 -10.01 -0.13 -38.85
CA VAL A 282 -11.04 -0.73 -39.72
C VAL A 282 -10.48 -1.88 -40.54
N ASP A 283 -9.29 -1.71 -41.14
CA ASP A 283 -8.66 -2.74 -41.95
C ASP A 283 -8.25 -3.96 -41.10
N LEU A 284 -7.71 -3.73 -39.90
CA LEU A 284 -7.41 -4.77 -38.91
C LEU A 284 -8.67 -5.58 -38.57
N LEU A 285 -9.76 -4.92 -38.17
CA LEU A 285 -11.00 -5.56 -37.74
C LEU A 285 -11.67 -6.35 -38.87
N ARG A 286 -11.62 -5.85 -40.12
CA ARG A 286 -12.10 -6.60 -41.29
C ARG A 286 -11.31 -7.88 -41.53
N THR A 287 -10.00 -7.81 -41.37
CA THR A 287 -9.11 -8.95 -41.60
C THR A 287 -9.43 -10.09 -40.64
N PHE A 288 -9.71 -9.79 -39.37
CA PHE A 288 -10.08 -10.79 -38.38
C PHE A 288 -11.55 -11.22 -38.49
N GLY A 289 -12.49 -10.31 -38.80
CA GLY A 289 -13.90 -10.66 -38.93
C GLY A 289 -14.27 -11.49 -40.15
N ALA A 290 -13.34 -11.70 -41.08
CA ALA A 290 -13.51 -12.58 -42.24
C ALA A 290 -13.01 -14.03 -41.99
N ARG A 291 -12.37 -14.31 -40.85
CA ARG A 291 -11.86 -15.64 -40.47
C ARG A 291 -12.92 -16.44 -39.71
#